data_AF-Q5UZG3-F1
#
_entry.id   AF-Q5UZG3-F1
#
_cell.length_a   1.000
_cell.length_b   1.000
_cell.length_c   1.000
_cell.angle_alpha   90.00
_cell.angle_beta   90.00
_cell.angle_gamma   90.00
#
_symmetry.space_group_name_H-M   'P 1'
#
loop_
_entity.id
_entity.type
_entity.pdbx_description
1 polymer ?
#
loop_
_entity_poly.entity_id
_entity_poly.type
_entity_poly.pdbx_seq_one_letter_code
_entity_poly.pdbx_strand_id
1 'polypeptide(L)'
;MSAKQLADQCEMSQPTVYRRVEWLQEYGLIEEQTQIETGGNDYSVFAATLSEFSLALAEGDFETEIERTEPPAFPGQDEQDTADRFTKMWENL
;
A
#
# COMPACT_ATOMS: atom_id res chain seq x y z
N MET A 1 -0.61 9.14 1.60
CA MET A 1 -1.59 10.23 1.78
C MET A 1 -2.56 9.86 2.90
N SER A 2 -2.93 10.79 3.77
CA SER A 2 -3.96 10.53 4.79
C SER A 2 -5.36 10.42 4.19
N ALA A 3 -6.31 9.84 4.93
CA ALA A 3 -7.72 9.79 4.52
C ALA A 3 -8.30 11.18 4.20
N LYS A 4 -7.85 12.21 4.93
CA LYS A 4 -8.25 13.59 4.68
C LYS A 4 -7.70 14.11 3.34
N GLN A 5 -6.42 13.87 3.06
CA GLN A 5 -5.81 14.27 1.77
C GLN A 5 -6.50 13.58 0.60
N LEU A 6 -6.83 12.29 0.72
CA LEU A 6 -7.59 11.55 -0.30
C LEU A 6 -9.01 12.11 -0.49
N ALA A 7 -9.69 12.48 0.61
CA ALA A 7 -11.01 13.09 0.55
C ALA A 7 -10.98 14.42 -0.22
N ASP A 8 -10.00 15.27 0.10
CA ASP A 8 -9.82 16.58 -0.53
C ASP A 8 -9.43 16.45 -2.01
N GLN A 9 -8.46 15.58 -2.34
CA GLN A 9 -7.95 15.43 -3.71
C GLN A 9 -8.91 14.72 -4.66
N CYS A 10 -9.70 13.77 -4.16
CA CYS A 10 -10.67 13.04 -4.96
C CYS A 10 -12.11 13.56 -4.82
N GLU A 11 -12.29 14.73 -4.18
CA GLU A 11 -13.58 15.40 -3.99
C GLU A 11 -14.67 14.47 -3.40
N MET A 12 -14.30 13.66 -2.40
CA MET A 12 -15.19 12.67 -1.79
C MET A 12 -15.27 12.80 -0.27
N SER A 13 -16.33 12.27 0.33
CA SER A 13 -16.47 12.24 1.78
C SER A 13 -15.48 11.26 2.42
N GLN A 14 -15.01 11.55 3.64
CA GLN A 14 -14.14 10.63 4.39
C GLN A 14 -14.72 9.21 4.55
N PRO A 15 -16.03 9.00 4.82
CA PRO A 15 -16.60 7.66 4.83
C PRO A 15 -16.49 6.92 3.48
N THR A 16 -16.51 7.66 2.36
CA THR A 16 -16.30 7.07 1.03
C THR A 16 -14.83 6.72 0.80
N VAL A 17 -13.90 7.54 1.31
CA VAL A 17 -12.48 7.22 1.31
C VAL A 17 -12.25 5.91 2.06
N TYR A 18 -12.69 5.80 3.32
CA TYR A 18 -12.49 4.61 4.15
C TYR A 18 -13.01 3.33 3.47
N ARG A 19 -14.21 3.36 2.87
CA ARG A 19 -14.74 2.22 2.12
C ARG A 19 -13.89 1.84 0.91
N ARG A 20 -13.33 2.83 0.20
CA ARG A 20 -12.48 2.56 -0.98
C ARG A 20 -11.10 2.07 -0.60
N VAL A 21 -10.47 2.64 0.43
CA VAL A 21 -9.16 2.16 0.90
C VAL A 21 -9.26 0.75 1.46
N GLU A 22 -10.35 0.42 2.16
CA GLU A 22 -10.61 -0.95 2.63
C GLU A 22 -10.61 -1.96 1.48
N TRP A 23 -11.32 -1.68 0.37
CA TRP A 23 -11.29 -2.53 -0.82
C TRP A 23 -9.91 -2.57 -1.47
N LEU A 24 -9.25 -1.43 -1.63
CA LEU A 24 -7.91 -1.39 -2.23
C LEU A 24 -6.89 -2.17 -1.39
N GLN A 25 -7.00 -2.15 -0.06
CA GLN A 25 -6.18 -2.94 0.87
C GLN A 25 -6.50 -4.43 0.75
N GLU A 26 -7.78 -4.81 0.66
CA GLU A 26 -8.22 -6.20 0.47
C GLU A 26 -7.57 -6.83 -0.78
N TYR A 27 -7.44 -6.06 -1.86
CA TYR A 27 -6.78 -6.50 -3.10
C TYR A 27 -5.26 -6.25 -3.14
N GLY A 28 -4.67 -5.73 -2.06
CA GLY A 28 -3.24 -5.45 -1.96
C GLY A 28 -2.74 -4.40 -2.97
N LEU A 29 -3.59 -3.43 -3.33
CA LEU A 29 -3.29 -2.33 -4.26
C LEU A 29 -2.78 -1.08 -3.55
N ILE A 30 -3.04 -0.99 -2.25
CA ILE A 30 -2.46 -0.01 -1.35
C ILE A 30 -2.08 -0.70 -0.03
N GLU A 31 -1.19 -0.06 0.71
CA GLU A 31 -0.88 -0.39 2.10
C GLU A 31 -1.18 0.81 3.01
N GLU A 32 -1.45 0.51 4.28
CA GLU A 32 -1.60 1.50 5.33
C GLU A 32 -0.33 1.54 6.17
N GLN A 33 0.19 2.74 6.39
CA GLN A 33 1.33 3.01 7.24
C GLN A 33 0.91 4.00 8.32
N THR A 34 1.47 3.85 9.52
CA THR A 34 1.29 4.83 10.59
C THR A 34 2.33 5.92 10.46
N GLN A 35 1.90 7.16 10.23
CA GLN A 35 2.76 8.33 10.31
C GLN A 35 2.87 8.78 11.76
N ILE A 36 4.08 8.67 12.31
CA ILE A 36 4.39 9.11 13.68
C ILE A 36 4.72 10.61 13.66
N GLU A 37 4.06 11.38 14.53
CA GLU A 37 4.35 12.81 14.71
C GLU A 37 4.81 13.11 16.14
N THR A 38 5.96 13.77 16.27
CA THR A 38 6.44 14.19 17.60
C THR A 38 5.60 15.35 18.14
N GLY A 39 4.76 15.07 19.14
CA GLY A 39 3.90 16.07 19.77
C GLY A 39 2.52 16.25 19.12
N GLY A 40 2.21 15.45 18.09
CA GLY A 40 0.90 15.35 17.46
C GLY A 40 0.22 14.01 17.78
N ASN A 41 -0.93 13.77 17.15
CA ASN A 41 -1.52 12.43 17.12
C ASN A 41 -1.00 11.70 15.88
N ASP A 42 -0.58 10.46 16.06
CA ASP A 42 -0.28 9.57 14.95
C ASP A 42 -1.50 9.42 14.04
N TYR A 43 -1.28 9.29 12.74
CA TYR A 43 -2.35 9.13 11.76
C TYR A 43 -1.97 8.17 10.66
N SER A 44 -2.99 7.51 10.10
CA SER A 44 -2.83 6.61 8.97
C SER A 44 -2.53 7.37 7.69
N VAL A 45 -1.53 6.90 6.95
CA VAL A 45 -1.27 7.28 5.57
C VAL A 45 -1.35 6.04 4.68
N PHE A 46 -1.96 6.20 3.52
CA PHE A 46 -2.10 5.14 2.52
C PHE A 46 -1.08 5.36 1.41
N ALA A 47 -0.34 4.30 1.06
CA ALA A 47 0.64 4.26 -0.02
C ALA A 47 0.21 3.26 -1.09
N ALA A 48 0.42 3.58 -2.35
CA ALA A 48 0.12 2.66 -3.45
C ALA A 48 1.19 1.57 -3.53
N THR A 49 0.76 0.32 -3.67
CA THR A 49 1.60 -0.83 -4.05
C THR A 49 1.42 -1.19 -5.53
N LEU A 50 0.42 -0.61 -6.18
CA LEU A 50 0.20 -0.69 -7.62
C LEU A 50 1.08 0.34 -8.36
N SER A 51 1.82 -0.10 -9.37
CA SER A 51 2.56 0.79 -10.27
C SER A 51 1.72 1.20 -11.48
N GLU A 52 1.02 0.25 -12.10
CA GLU A 52 0.22 0.50 -13.28
C GLU A 52 -1.00 -0.43 -13.37
N PHE A 53 -2.13 0.14 -13.81
CA PHE A 53 -3.34 -0.60 -14.18
C PHE A 53 -3.79 -0.15 -15.57
N SER A 54 -3.87 -1.10 -16.49
CA SER A 54 -4.30 -0.87 -17.87
C SER A 54 -5.50 -1.75 -18.20
N LEU A 55 -6.54 -1.13 -18.76
CA LEU A 55 -7.78 -1.80 -19.18
C LEU A 55 -8.13 -1.36 -20.60
N ALA A 56 -8.15 -2.30 -21.54
CA ALA A 56 -8.62 -2.07 -22.90
C ALA A 56 -9.98 -2.75 -23.10
N LEU A 57 -10.94 -2.03 -23.68
CA LEU A 57 -12.27 -2.55 -24.04
C LEU A 57 -12.42 -2.48 -25.55
N ALA A 58 -12.56 -3.64 -26.22
CA ALA A 58 -12.69 -3.72 -27.67
C ALA A 58 -13.74 -4.78 -28.04
N GLU A 59 -14.74 -4.40 -28.84
CA GLU A 59 -15.78 -5.30 -29.40
C GLU A 59 -16.56 -6.16 -28.36
N GLY A 60 -16.58 -5.73 -27.09
CA GLY A 60 -17.23 -6.47 -26.00
C GLY A 60 -16.28 -7.39 -25.22
N ASP A 61 -15.02 -7.50 -25.66
CA ASP A 61 -13.93 -8.14 -24.95
C ASP A 61 -13.12 -7.12 -24.15
N PHE A 62 -12.42 -7.62 -23.13
CA PHE A 62 -11.51 -6.83 -22.32
C PHE A 62 -10.17 -7.52 -22.12
N GLU A 63 -9.10 -6.75 -22.16
CA GLU A 63 -7.74 -7.16 -21.77
C GLU A 63 -7.30 -6.31 -20.57
N THR A 64 -6.76 -6.98 -19.54
CA THR A 64 -6.37 -6.35 -18.27
C THR A 64 -4.96 -6.75 -17.90
N GLU A 65 -4.13 -5.78 -17.54
CA GLU A 65 -2.79 -5.97 -17.00
C GLU A 65 -2.66 -5.21 -15.66
N ILE A 66 -2.01 -5.86 -14.69
CA ILE A 66 -1.78 -5.30 -13.35
C ILE A 66 -0.30 -5.48 -13.03
N GLU A 67 0.41 -4.37 -12.89
CA GLU A 67 1.78 -4.37 -12.38
C GLU A 67 1.82 -3.87 -10.93
N ARG A 68 2.52 -4.62 -10.07
CA ARG A 68 2.64 -4.30 -8.64
C ARG A 68 4.10 -4.05 -8.29
N THR A 69 4.30 -3.06 -7.43
CA THR A 69 5.57 -2.84 -6.75
C THR A 69 5.57 -3.70 -5.49
N GLU A 70 6.48 -4.67 -5.43
CA GLU A 70 6.72 -5.37 -4.17
C GLU A 70 7.37 -4.38 -3.18
N PRO A 71 6.85 -4.27 -1.94
CA PRO A 71 7.54 -3.48 -0.92
C PRO A 71 8.95 -4.04 -0.73
N PRO A 72 9.94 -3.19 -0.36
CA PRO A 72 11.30 -3.66 -0.13
C PRO A 72 11.27 -4.79 0.89
N ALA A 73 11.68 -5.99 0.46
CA ALA A 73 11.72 -7.17 1.32
C ALA A 73 12.64 -6.88 2.51
N PHE A 74 12.15 -7.15 3.73
CA PHE A 74 13.01 -7.08 4.91
C PHE A 74 14.09 -8.17 4.76
N PRO A 75 15.39 -7.88 4.94
CA PRO A 75 16.41 -8.92 4.82
C PRO A 75 16.11 -10.08 5.77
N GLY A 76 15.92 -11.27 5.20
CA GLY A 76 15.52 -12.46 5.94
C GLY A 76 14.02 -12.57 6.24
N GLN A 77 13.11 -11.82 5.62
CA GLN A 77 11.66 -11.91 5.91
C GLN A 77 11.09 -13.33 5.83
N ASP A 78 11.68 -14.17 4.96
CA ASP A 78 11.26 -15.57 4.75
C ASP A 78 11.91 -16.55 5.75
N GLU A 79 12.86 -16.08 6.56
CA GLU A 79 13.54 -16.88 7.58
C GLU A 79 12.61 -17.13 8.77
N GLN A 80 12.39 -18.40 9.09
CA GLN A 80 11.51 -18.78 10.18
C GLN A 80 12.15 -18.50 11.55
N ASP A 81 13.49 -18.57 11.65
CA ASP A 81 14.23 -18.28 12.87
C ASP A 81 14.46 -16.77 13.04
N THR A 82 14.13 -16.24 14.21
CA THR A 82 14.30 -14.82 14.55
C THR A 82 15.78 -14.41 14.56
N ALA A 83 16.70 -15.27 15.00
CA ALA A 83 18.13 -14.96 15.03
C ALA A 83 18.71 -14.86 13.61
N ASP A 84 18.26 -15.71 12.70
CA ASP A 84 18.68 -15.68 11.28
C ASP A 84 18.14 -14.42 10.59
N ARG A 85 16.89 -14.01 10.87
CA ARG A 85 16.33 -12.71 10.46
C ARG A 85 17.21 -11.53 10.86
N PHE A 86 17.60 -11.47 12.14
CA PHE A 86 18.45 -10.40 12.65
C PHE A 86 19.85 -10.40 12.03
N THR A 87 20.42 -11.58 11.80
CA THR A 87 21.75 -11.71 11.17
C THR A 87 21.72 -11.14 9.75
N LYS A 88 20.70 -11.51 8.95
CA LYS A 88 20.51 -10.96 7.59
C LYS A 88 20.32 -9.45 7.58
N MET A 89 19.60 -8.91 8.56
CA MET A 89 19.43 -7.46 8.70
C MET A 89 20.77 -6.74 8.94
N TRP A 90 21.64 -7.30 9.78
CA TRP A 90 22.92 -6.69 10.13
C TRP A 90 23.97 -6.80 9.02
N GLU A 91 23.96 -7.89 8.24
CA GLU A 91 24.86 -8.09 7.09
C GLU A 91 24.55 -7.17 5.89
N ASN A 92 23.34 -6.62 5.81
CA ASN A 92 22.88 -5.76 4.71
C ASN A 92 22.81 -4.26 5.07
N LEU A 93 23.50 -3.84 6.14
CA LEU A 93 23.56 -2.45 6.61
C LEU A 93 24.72 -1.64 6.02
#